data_AF-A0A6I3N1H5-F1
#
_entry.id   AF-A0A6I3N1H5-F1
#
_cell.length_a   1.000
_cell.length_b   1.000
_cell.length_c   1.000
_cell.angle_alpha   90.00
_cell.angle_beta   90.00
_cell.angle_gamma   90.00
#
_symmetry.space_group_name_H-M   'P 1'
#
loop_
_entity.id
_entity.type
_entity.pdbx_description
1 polymer ?
#
loop_
_entity_poly.entity_id
_entity_poly.type
_entity_poly.pdbx_seq_one_letter_code
_entity_poly.pdbx_strand_id
1 'polypeptide(L)' 'MVTYKLTTYKILSTGVDGGHHYISAEINFGGQPRKITVLFKNKSDEKLLKENTELTVSGNFIDDGLQQSLMLLDAEIVN' A
#
# COMPACT_ATOMS: atom_id res chain seq x y z
N MET A 1 -6.42 -11.68 -6.17
CA MET A 1 -6.23 -10.78 -5.02
C MET A 1 -5.28 -11.44 -4.03
N VAL A 2 -4.40 -10.66 -3.42
CA VAL A 2 -3.48 -11.09 -2.36
C VAL A 2 -3.58 -10.15 -1.17
N THR A 3 -3.17 -10.62 -0.01
CA THR A 3 -3.28 -9.87 1.24
C THR A 3 -1.91 -9.69 1.87
N TYR A 4 -1.61 -8.47 2.31
CA TYR A 4 -0.37 -8.12 3.00
C TYR A 4 -0.66 -7.47 4.35
N LYS A 5 0.04 -7.93 5.38
CA LYS A 5 0.10 -7.25 6.68
C LYS A 5 1.28 -6.28 6.67
N LEU A 6 1.00 -4.99 6.86
CA LEU A 6 1.96 -3.91 6.87
C LEU A 6 2.10 -3.38 8.30
N THR A 7 3.28 -3.55 8.90
CA THR A 7 3.58 -3.09 10.27
C THR A 7 4.27 -1.72 10.28
N THR A 8 4.92 -1.35 9.18
CA THR A 8 5.60 -0.06 9.03
C THR A 8 5.39 0.45 7.62
N TYR A 9 4.83 1.64 7.52
CA TYR A 9 4.53 2.24 6.25
C TYR A 9 4.46 3.76 6.33
N LYS A 10 4.63 4.41 5.18
CA LYS A 10 4.48 5.86 5.02
C LYS A 10 3.20 6.15 4.26
N ILE A 11 2.42 7.10 4.75
CA ILE A 11 1.29 7.65 4.03
C ILE A 11 1.83 8.75 3.12
N LEU A 12 1.48 8.69 1.84
CA LEU A 12 1.88 9.65 0.82
C LEU A 12 0.61 10.21 0.15
N SER A 13 0.69 11.39 -0.45
CA SER A 13 -0.43 12.00 -1.16
C SER A 13 -0.03 12.49 -2.54
N THR A 14 -0.96 12.46 -3.49
CA THR A 14 -0.79 13.05 -4.82
C THR A 14 -1.50 14.42 -4.90
N GLY A 15 -0.86 15.48 -4.41
CA GLY A 15 -1.31 16.88 -4.62
C GLY A 15 -1.58 17.69 -3.34
N VAL A 16 -1.71 19.01 -3.51
CA VAL A 16 -2.16 19.98 -2.49
C VAL A 16 -3.69 20.05 -2.48
N ASP A 17 -4.32 20.00 -1.29
CA ASP A 17 -5.77 20.13 -1.06
C ASP A 17 -6.70 19.10 -1.75
N GLY A 18 -6.57 17.80 -1.42
CA GLY A 18 -7.61 16.80 -1.71
C GLY A 18 -7.24 15.67 -2.69
N GLY A 19 -5.94 15.51 -2.94
CA GLY A 19 -5.36 14.38 -3.67
C GLY A 19 -5.65 13.01 -3.03
N HIS A 20 -5.24 11.95 -3.71
CA HIS A 20 -5.35 10.59 -3.20
C HIS A 20 -4.23 10.30 -2.20
N HIS A 21 -4.59 9.70 -1.06
CA HIS A 21 -3.61 9.09 -0.17
C HIS A 21 -3.31 7.66 -0.62
N TYR A 22 -2.05 7.28 -0.47
CA TYR A 22 -1.58 5.94 -0.76
C TYR A 22 -0.50 5.55 0.24
N ILE A 23 -0.23 4.25 0.32
CA ILE A 23 0.79 3.74 1.21
C ILE A 23 2.04 3.35 0.43
N SER A 24 3.20 3.67 1.00
CA SER A 24 4.47 3.06 0.65
C SER A 24 5.01 2.29 1.85
N ALA A 25 5.22 0.98 1.69
CA ALA A 25 5.78 0.11 2.73
C ALA A 25 6.97 -0.69 2.20
N GLU A 26 7.71 -1.33 3.10
CA GLU A 26 8.73 -2.30 2.76
C GLU A 26 8.27 -3.69 3.23
N ILE A 27 8.33 -4.67 2.34
CA ILE A 27 7.95 -6.06 2.62
C ILE A 27 9.07 -6.99 2.20
N ASN A 28 9.18 -8.15 2.86
CA ASN A 28 10.05 -9.22 2.37
C ASN A 28 9.32 -9.97 1.25
N PHE A 29 9.85 -9.90 0.03
CA PHE A 29 9.26 -10.57 -1.14
C PHE A 29 10.37 -11.24 -1.95
N GLY A 30 10.26 -12.56 -2.11
CA GLY A 30 11.29 -13.35 -2.79
C GLY A 30 12.62 -13.41 -2.03
N GLY A 31 12.60 -13.29 -0.70
CA GLY A 31 13.79 -13.37 0.16
C GLY A 31 14.61 -12.08 0.25
N GLN A 32 14.10 -10.97 -0.31
CA GLN A 32 14.74 -9.66 -0.24
C GLN A 32 13.72 -8.58 0.14
N PRO A 33 14.15 -7.52 0.85
CA PRO A 33 13.29 -6.37 1.10
C PRO A 33 12.95 -5.67 -0.22
N ARG A 34 11.66 -5.46 -0.46
CA ARG A 34 11.15 -4.71 -1.60
C ARG A 34 10.15 -3.67 -1.15
N LYS A 35 10.19 -2.53 -1.81
CA LYS A 35 9.19 -1.48 -1.64
C LYS A 35 7.88 -1.91 -2.31
N ILE A 36 6.77 -1.72 -1.62
CA ILE A 36 5.42 -1.89 -2.15
C ILE A 36 4.64 -0.59 -2.05
N THR A 37 3.95 -0.24 -3.13
CA THR A 37 3.02 0.88 -3.22
C THR A 37 1.60 0.36 -3.27
N VAL A 38 0.75 0.81 -2.34
CA VAL A 38 -0.65 0.39 -2.22
C VAL A 38 -1.55 1.55 -2.60
N LEU A 39 -2.33 1.35 -3.67
CA LEU A 39 -3.30 2.32 -4.17
C LEU A 39 -4.71 1.83 -3.80
N PHE A 40 -5.42 2.64 -3.02
CA PHE A 40 -6.75 2.29 -2.53
C PHE A 40 -7.80 2.48 -3.60
N LYS A 41 -8.78 1.58 -3.60
CA LYS A 41 -9.95 1.65 -4.48
C LYS A 41 -10.87 2.82 -4.12
N ASN A 42 -11.01 3.11 -2.82
CA ASN A 42 -11.97 4.08 -2.30
C ASN A 42 -11.32 5.13 -1.41
N LYS A 43 -11.76 6.39 -1.54
CA LYS A 43 -11.36 7.50 -0.66
C LYS A 43 -11.75 7.30 0.81
N SER A 44 -12.69 6.41 1.12
CA SER A 44 -13.02 6.07 2.51
C SER A 44 -11.85 5.40 3.22
N ASP A 45 -11.16 4.49 2.55
CA ASP A 45 -10.05 3.73 3.12
C ASP A 45 -8.82 4.63 3.30
N GLU A 46 -8.61 5.57 2.39
CA GLU A 46 -7.60 6.62 2.49
C GLU A 46 -7.73 7.45 3.79
N LYS A 47 -8.97 7.69 4.27
CA LYS A 47 -9.22 8.47 5.49
C LYS A 47 -9.00 7.67 6.78
N LEU A 48 -8.96 6.34 6.68
CA LEU A 48 -8.73 5.45 7.83
C LEU A 48 -7.24 5.27 8.12
N LEU A 49 -6.37 5.75 7.22
CA LEU A 49 -4.93 5.65 7.36
C LEU A 49 -4.43 6.42 8.58
N LYS A 50 -3.68 5.74 9.44
CA LYS A 50 -3.01 6.32 10.60
C LYS A 50 -1.57 5.83 10.63
N GLU A 51 -0.62 6.74 10.65
CA GLU A 51 0.79 6.35 10.76
C GLU A 51 1.02 5.50 12.03
N ASN A 52 1.94 4.54 11.95
CA ASN A 52 2.34 3.67 13.05
C ASN A 52 1.27 2.72 13.60
N THR A 53 0.24 2.39 12.82
CA THR A 53 -0.67 1.27 13.12
C THR A 53 -0.43 0.11 12.17
N GLU A 54 -0.54 -1.13 12.67
CA GLU A 54 -0.57 -2.29 11.78
C GLU A 54 -1.81 -2.23 10.89
N LEU A 55 -1.64 -2.53 9.62
CA LEU A 55 -2.72 -2.52 8.64
C LEU A 55 -2.65 -3.78 7.78
N THR A 56 -3.78 -4.45 7.59
CA THR A 56 -3.89 -5.52 6.61
C THR A 56 -4.65 -4.98 5.39
N VAL A 57 -4.05 -5.13 4.21
CA VAL A 57 -4.61 -4.68 2.95
C VAL A 57 -4.73 -5.84 1.98
N SER A 58 -5.82 -5.87 1.20
CA SER A 58 -6.03 -6.84 0.13
C SER A 58 -6.25 -6.14 -1.19
N GLY A 59 -5.67 -6.65 -2.28
CA GLY A 59 -5.79 -6.03 -3.59
C GLY A 59 -5.19 -6.84 -4.73
N ASN A 60 -5.08 -6.19 -5.88
CA ASN A 60 -4.52 -6.73 -7.12
C ASN A 60 -3.01 -6.49 -7.15
N PHE A 61 -2.23 -7.57 -7.06
CA PHE A 61 -0.77 -7.48 -7.00
C PHE A 61 -0.14 -7.49 -8.38
N ILE A 62 0.81 -6.58 -8.57
CA ILE A 62 1.60 -6.42 -9.79
C ILE A 62 3.08 -6.36 -9.41
N ASP A 63 3.88 -7.17 -10.11
CA ASP A 63 5.35 -7.15 -10.06
C ASP A 63 5.88 -6.96 -11.48
N ASP A 64 6.25 -5.71 -11.80
CA ASP A 64 6.83 -5.33 -13.11
C ASP A 64 8.35 -5.58 -13.17
N GLY A 65 8.87 -6.42 -12.28
CA GLY A 65 10.27 -6.83 -12.24
C GLY A 65 11.08 -6.13 -11.15
N LEU A 66 12.31 -6.62 -10.94
CA LEU A 66 13.13 -6.35 -9.76
C LEU A 66 13.52 -4.88 -9.56
N GLN A 67 13.61 -4.09 -10.64
CA GLN A 67 14.00 -2.68 -10.57
C GLN A 67 12.83 -1.75 -10.19
N GLN A 68 11.59 -2.24 -10.23
CA GLN A 68 10.39 -1.47 -9.93
C GLN A 68 9.92 -1.72 -8.49
N SER A 69 9.07 -0.84 -7.98
CA SER A 69 8.34 -1.13 -6.74
C SER A 69 7.22 -2.13 -7.03
N LEU A 70 6.91 -2.99 -6.07
CA LEU A 70 5.70 -3.80 -6.12
C LEU A 70 4.48 -2.89 -6.06
N MET A 71 3.40 -3.25 -6.74
CA MET A 71 2.15 -2.50 -6.67
C MET A 71 1.01 -3.38 -6.16
N LEU A 72 0.18 -2.82 -5.29
CA LEU A 72 -1.08 -3.38 -4.87
C LEU A 72 -2.18 -2.39 -5.26
N LEU A 73 -2.89 -2.70 -6.35
CA LEU A 73 -3.96 -1.88 -6.91
C LEU A 73 -5.32 -2.29 -6.37
N ASP A 74 -6.29 -1.37 -6.50
CA ASP A 74 -7.67 -1.54 -6.04
C ASP A 74 -7.75 -2.07 -4.60
N ALA A 75 -6.84 -1.58 -3.75
CA ALA A 75 -6.67 -2.13 -2.42
C ALA A 75 -7.80 -1.67 -1.50
N GLU A 76 -8.19 -2.57 -0.60
CA GLU A 76 -9.15 -2.35 0.47
C GLU A 76 -8.49 -2.72 1.81
N ILE A 77 -8.87 -2.01 2.87
CA ILE A 77 -8.44 -2.35 4.24
C ILE A 77 -9.31 -3.50 4.74
N VAL A 78 -8.67 -4.60 5.12
CA VAL A 78 -9.32 -5.80 5.67
C VAL A 78 -8.89 -5.94 7.12
N ASN A 79 -9.69 -5.37 8.04
CA ASN A 79 -9.49 -5.54 9.49
C ASN A 79 -9.54 -7.01 9.92
#